data_AF-A0A542EGF4-F1
#
_entry.id   AF-A0A542EGF4-F1
#
_cell.length_a   1.000
_cell.length_b   1.000
_cell.length_c   1.000
_cell.angle_alpha   90.00
_cell.angle_beta   90.00
_cell.angle_gamma   90.00
#
_symmetry.space_group_name_H-M   'P 1'
#
loop_
_entity.id
_entity.type
_entity.pdbx_description
1 polymer ?
#
loop_
_entity_poly.entity_id
_entity_poly.type
_entity_poly.pdbx_seq_one_letter_code
_entity_poly.pdbx_strand_id
1 'polypeptide(L)'
;MAGMKDRETLRRFVLRARRVHAHSIVQDWDELLRHAHGSFDGHLDLAGQMTITRRLPADEEVFESLASRVRPLTVKSEPVYYVKVFDAIERLIGEADVEDALRARLRDLRRAWDASEIQGTQIQAYSVQSARIDGTEATSMVSDTQLAAAWLYADLVHADAQGPKRQALAFSLRERYAAAVRVFSHMAALTVATMQLVESLRDARLLAVDDSAWEDDVSVGASELVEEARAFVAPLGSEMPDMRDSLELTEEWTAFTVTELLRQDPANHVRVVLRDDNGDVTATYDAAVARRTPDANSAEWDVLVAGSVMFKFSFDIQGERMTDAHFRGWEAFDSTNDLKFASTRLMLEFHRTSAMAFEVGGSELLSLGPPTFSAEERRELEVLAETVEDIVTIERLVRQALEPCNGRFDDHDRVRLRRARLLLEGQIVHAMRHPITVTAPEGNPPQVVVAAAGTLNVGGAEVPTPQTVMRHPAMTATETGVAPDSGPNAKTFRMEPPDGEQFLAWVPGLVEVSGDEDLVVTRSWDLIGIDEESFSS
;
A
#
# COMPACT_ATOMS: atom_id res chain seq x y z
N MET A 1 -23.23 -31.37 -7.67
CA MET A 1 -21.81 -31.44 -7.23
C MET A 1 -20.83 -31.67 -8.39
N ALA A 2 -21.07 -32.61 -9.33
CA ALA A 2 -20.13 -32.88 -10.45
C ALA A 2 -19.83 -31.64 -11.34
N GLY A 3 -20.84 -30.89 -11.77
CA GLY A 3 -20.63 -29.70 -12.61
C GLY A 3 -19.89 -28.54 -11.93
N MET A 4 -19.88 -28.46 -10.60
CA MET A 4 -19.10 -27.45 -9.86
C MET A 4 -17.60 -27.79 -9.89
N LYS A 5 -17.27 -29.07 -9.79
CA LYS A 5 -15.89 -29.56 -9.90
C LYS A 5 -15.32 -29.37 -11.31
N ASP A 6 -16.13 -29.62 -12.34
CA ASP A 6 -15.72 -29.46 -13.74
C ASP A 6 -15.47 -27.97 -14.09
N ARG A 7 -16.33 -27.06 -13.63
CA ARG A 7 -16.12 -25.61 -13.77
C ARG A 7 -14.85 -25.13 -13.07
N GLU A 8 -14.60 -25.62 -11.86
CA GLU A 8 -13.38 -25.30 -11.11
C GLU A 8 -12.11 -25.83 -11.83
N THR A 9 -12.17 -27.02 -12.42
CA THR A 9 -11.09 -27.54 -13.26
C THR A 9 -10.82 -26.63 -14.46
N LEU A 10 -11.85 -26.15 -15.17
CA LEU A 10 -11.68 -25.21 -16.28
C LEU A 10 -11.16 -23.85 -15.81
N ARG A 11 -11.67 -23.31 -14.70
CA ARG A 11 -11.18 -22.06 -14.09
C ARG A 11 -9.67 -22.13 -13.83
N ARG A 12 -9.21 -23.18 -13.15
CA ARG A 12 -7.77 -23.40 -12.87
C ARG A 12 -6.95 -23.61 -14.13
N PHE A 13 -7.50 -24.34 -15.11
CA PHE A 13 -6.84 -24.55 -16.39
C PHE A 13 -6.64 -23.23 -17.13
N VAL A 14 -7.66 -22.37 -17.24
CA VAL A 14 -7.57 -21.07 -17.94
C VAL A 14 -6.51 -20.18 -17.27
N LEU A 15 -6.53 -20.05 -15.95
CA LEU A 15 -5.50 -19.30 -15.22
C LEU A 15 -4.08 -19.84 -15.52
N ARG A 16 -3.91 -21.17 -15.51
CA ARG A 16 -2.62 -21.79 -15.81
C ARG A 16 -2.20 -21.60 -17.26
N ALA A 17 -3.12 -21.73 -18.21
CA ALA A 17 -2.87 -21.57 -19.63
C ALA A 17 -2.51 -20.13 -19.97
N ARG A 18 -3.15 -19.14 -19.32
CA ARG A 18 -2.78 -17.72 -19.43
C ARG A 18 -1.35 -17.47 -18.89
N ARG A 19 -0.93 -18.14 -17.81
CA ARG A 19 0.47 -18.10 -17.32
C ARG A 19 1.49 -18.71 -18.30
N VAL A 20 1.09 -19.78 -19.00
CA VAL A 20 1.91 -20.37 -20.09
C VAL A 20 1.96 -19.41 -21.27
N HIS A 21 0.82 -18.85 -21.67
CA HIS A 21 0.72 -17.89 -22.77
C HIS A 21 1.59 -16.66 -22.52
N ALA A 22 1.56 -16.09 -21.32
CA ALA A 22 2.38 -14.94 -20.92
C ALA A 22 3.90 -15.22 -20.81
N HIS A 23 4.35 -16.44 -21.06
CA HIS A 23 5.77 -16.78 -21.04
C HIS A 23 6.51 -16.17 -22.26
N SER A 24 7.71 -15.63 -22.07
CA SER A 24 8.51 -14.97 -23.13
C SER A 24 8.70 -15.84 -24.39
N ILE A 25 9.09 -17.11 -24.23
CA ILE A 25 9.19 -18.07 -25.36
C ILE A 25 7.84 -18.28 -26.08
N VAL A 26 6.71 -18.24 -25.37
CA VAL A 26 5.38 -18.45 -25.96
C VAL A 26 4.88 -17.19 -26.67
N GLN A 27 5.27 -16.01 -26.19
CA GLN A 27 5.03 -14.74 -26.86
C GLN A 27 5.73 -14.65 -28.22
N ASP A 28 6.88 -15.33 -28.40
CA ASP A 28 7.48 -15.59 -29.72
C ASP A 28 6.92 -16.89 -30.32
N TRP A 29 5.71 -16.78 -30.88
CA TRP A 29 4.96 -17.95 -31.36
C TRP A 29 5.68 -18.73 -32.49
N ASP A 30 6.38 -18.03 -33.37
CA ASP A 30 7.13 -18.66 -34.47
C ASP A 30 8.32 -19.46 -33.94
N GLU A 31 9.04 -18.93 -32.96
CA GLU A 31 10.14 -19.65 -32.32
C GLU A 31 9.62 -20.85 -31.49
N LEU A 32 8.52 -20.69 -30.78
CA LEU A 32 7.86 -21.79 -30.07
C LEU A 32 7.51 -22.93 -31.03
N LEU A 33 6.86 -22.63 -32.15
CA LEU A 33 6.47 -23.64 -33.14
C LEU A 33 7.68 -24.29 -33.79
N ARG A 34 8.75 -23.54 -34.06
CA ARG A 34 10.01 -24.09 -34.56
C ARG A 34 10.58 -25.14 -33.62
N HIS A 35 10.63 -24.84 -32.32
CA HIS A 35 11.06 -25.80 -31.31
C HIS A 35 10.10 -26.99 -31.21
N ALA A 36 8.79 -26.75 -31.18
CA ALA A 36 7.76 -27.79 -31.15
C ALA A 36 7.84 -28.76 -32.34
N HIS A 37 8.16 -28.26 -33.54
CA HIS A 37 8.35 -29.08 -34.73
C HIS A 37 9.62 -29.93 -34.68
N GLY A 38 10.61 -29.58 -33.84
CA GLY A 38 11.83 -30.35 -33.65
C GLY A 38 12.65 -30.52 -34.93
N SER A 39 12.69 -29.47 -35.76
CA SER A 39 13.45 -29.48 -37.03
C SER A 39 14.96 -29.66 -36.79
N PHE A 40 15.61 -30.40 -37.69
CA PHE A 40 17.06 -30.61 -37.71
C PHE A 40 17.63 -30.01 -39.00
N ASP A 41 18.69 -29.22 -38.88
CA ASP A 41 19.45 -28.79 -40.04
C ASP A 41 20.59 -29.79 -40.27
N GLY A 42 20.54 -30.47 -41.43
CA GLY A 42 21.53 -31.46 -41.82
C GLY A 42 22.36 -30.95 -43.00
N HIS A 43 23.68 -30.91 -42.85
CA HIS A 43 24.60 -30.73 -43.98
C HIS A 43 25.36 -32.03 -44.23
N LEU A 44 25.15 -32.63 -45.40
CA LEU A 44 25.88 -33.80 -45.87
C LEU A 44 26.94 -33.36 -46.88
N ASP A 45 28.21 -33.60 -46.58
CA ASP A 45 29.29 -33.30 -47.52
C ASP A 45 29.45 -34.38 -48.60
N LEU A 46 30.31 -34.12 -49.59
CA LEU A 46 30.57 -35.05 -50.70
C LEU A 46 31.29 -36.34 -50.26
N ALA A 47 31.88 -36.37 -49.06
CA ALA A 47 32.47 -37.56 -48.47
C ALA A 47 31.43 -38.40 -47.69
N GLY A 48 30.18 -37.93 -47.60
CA GLY A 48 29.11 -38.59 -46.87
C GLY A 48 29.12 -38.29 -45.37
N GLN A 49 29.87 -37.30 -44.90
CA GLN A 49 29.86 -36.87 -43.50
C GLN A 49 28.69 -35.91 -43.26
N MET A 50 27.84 -36.25 -42.29
CA MET A 50 26.66 -35.46 -41.92
C MET A 50 26.92 -34.64 -40.67
N THR A 51 26.71 -33.32 -40.77
CA THR A 51 26.62 -32.42 -39.62
C THR A 51 25.16 -32.14 -39.31
N ILE A 52 24.74 -32.37 -38.07
CA ILE A 52 23.37 -32.10 -37.60
C ILE A 52 23.42 -30.92 -36.64
N THR A 53 22.63 -29.89 -36.90
CA THR A 53 22.44 -28.74 -36.01
C THR A 53 21.01 -28.72 -35.48
N ARG A 54 20.89 -28.49 -34.17
CA ARG A 54 19.62 -28.35 -33.45
C ARG A 54 19.60 -26.99 -32.79
N ARG A 55 18.61 -26.17 -33.11
CA ARG A 55 18.44 -24.88 -32.47
C ARG A 55 17.81 -25.08 -31.08
N LEU A 56 18.43 -24.47 -30.08
CA LEU A 56 17.97 -24.46 -28.69
C LEU A 56 17.60 -23.03 -28.27
N PRO A 57 16.77 -22.84 -27.23
CA PRO A 57 16.55 -21.55 -26.62
C PRO A 57 17.87 -20.91 -26.20
N ALA A 58 17.95 -19.58 -26.25
CA ALA A 58 19.17 -18.85 -25.91
C ALA A 58 19.52 -18.93 -24.42
N ASP A 59 18.52 -19.15 -23.56
CA ASP A 59 18.63 -19.21 -22.11
C ASP A 59 17.92 -20.47 -21.58
N GLU A 60 18.67 -21.30 -20.84
CA GLU A 60 18.17 -22.55 -20.26
C GLU A 60 17.18 -22.30 -19.13
N GLU A 61 17.42 -21.33 -18.25
CA GLU A 61 16.55 -21.00 -17.10
C GLU A 61 15.18 -20.51 -17.57
N VAL A 62 15.17 -19.71 -18.65
CA VAL A 62 13.93 -19.28 -19.29
C VAL A 62 13.15 -20.48 -19.83
N PHE A 63 13.81 -21.48 -20.41
CA PHE A 63 13.13 -22.68 -20.88
C PHE A 63 12.65 -23.59 -19.72
N GLU A 64 13.42 -23.73 -18.64
CA GLU A 64 13.00 -24.43 -17.43
C GLU A 64 11.73 -23.80 -16.84
N SER A 65 11.63 -22.47 -16.86
CA SER A 65 10.43 -21.74 -16.46
C SER A 65 9.21 -22.17 -17.30
N LEU A 66 9.35 -22.30 -18.63
CA LEU A 66 8.28 -22.80 -19.50
C LEU A 66 7.87 -24.24 -19.16
N ALA A 67 8.84 -25.14 -19.04
CA ALA A 67 8.59 -26.54 -18.73
C ALA A 67 7.89 -26.70 -17.36
N SER A 68 8.32 -25.94 -16.36
CA SER A 68 7.68 -25.90 -15.04
C SER A 68 6.23 -25.40 -15.12
N ARG A 69 5.94 -24.41 -15.98
CA ARG A 69 4.59 -23.88 -16.22
C ARG A 69 3.68 -24.92 -16.88
N VAL A 70 4.20 -25.73 -17.80
CA VAL A 70 3.41 -26.77 -18.48
C VAL A 70 3.20 -28.02 -17.62
N ARG A 71 4.17 -28.40 -16.76
CA ARG A 71 4.19 -29.66 -16.00
C ARG A 71 2.86 -30.05 -15.30
N PRO A 72 2.09 -29.16 -14.65
CA PRO A 72 0.84 -29.57 -14.01
C PRO A 72 -0.19 -30.18 -14.96
N LEU A 73 -0.12 -29.87 -16.26
CA LEU A 73 -1.00 -30.45 -17.27
C LEU A 73 -0.65 -31.91 -17.59
N THR A 74 0.55 -32.38 -17.23
CA THR A 74 1.05 -33.74 -17.54
C THR A 74 1.04 -34.69 -16.34
N VAL A 75 0.70 -34.21 -15.14
CA VAL A 75 0.77 -35.00 -13.91
C VAL A 75 -0.63 -35.41 -13.46
N LYS A 76 -0.92 -36.72 -13.44
CA LYS A 76 -2.26 -37.28 -13.17
C LYS A 76 -2.89 -36.83 -11.83
N SER A 77 -2.08 -36.58 -10.80
CA SER A 77 -2.58 -36.12 -9.50
C SER A 77 -3.06 -34.67 -9.53
N GLU A 78 -2.56 -33.85 -10.45
CA GLU A 78 -2.89 -32.42 -10.54
C GLU A 78 -4.35 -32.20 -10.95
N PRO A 79 -5.01 -31.16 -10.43
CA PRO A 79 -6.41 -30.87 -10.77
C PRO A 79 -6.61 -30.43 -12.22
N VAL A 80 -5.54 -29.95 -12.88
CA VAL A 80 -5.53 -29.45 -14.27
C VAL A 80 -4.87 -30.41 -15.25
N TYR A 81 -4.65 -31.68 -14.87
CA TYR A 81 -4.18 -32.72 -15.78
C TYR A 81 -5.03 -32.75 -17.06
N TYR A 82 -4.41 -32.79 -18.24
CA TYR A 82 -5.10 -32.56 -19.51
C TYR A 82 -6.35 -33.45 -19.69
N VAL A 83 -6.29 -34.73 -19.29
CA VAL A 83 -7.45 -35.64 -19.37
C VAL A 83 -8.62 -35.11 -18.55
N LYS A 84 -8.37 -34.60 -17.33
CA LYS A 84 -9.41 -34.01 -16.47
C LYS A 84 -10.01 -32.76 -17.11
N VAL A 85 -9.21 -31.97 -17.83
CA VAL A 85 -9.66 -30.78 -18.55
C VAL A 85 -10.58 -31.18 -19.72
N PHE A 86 -10.15 -32.09 -20.61
CA PHE A 86 -10.99 -32.56 -21.71
C PHE A 86 -12.26 -33.25 -21.22
N ASP A 87 -12.16 -34.08 -20.20
CA ASP A 87 -13.31 -34.73 -19.57
C ASP A 87 -14.29 -33.70 -18.97
N ALA A 88 -13.78 -32.60 -18.39
CA ALA A 88 -14.61 -31.51 -17.88
C ALA A 88 -15.29 -30.73 -19.02
N ILE A 89 -14.57 -30.45 -20.12
CA ILE A 89 -15.15 -29.83 -21.31
C ILE A 89 -16.29 -30.70 -21.84
N GLU A 90 -16.05 -31.99 -22.06
CA GLU A 90 -17.04 -32.94 -22.59
C GLU A 90 -18.28 -33.06 -21.69
N ARG A 91 -18.10 -33.12 -20.37
CA ARG A 91 -19.23 -33.15 -19.42
C ARG A 91 -20.02 -31.86 -19.39
N LEU A 92 -19.35 -30.71 -19.55
CA LEU A 92 -20.01 -29.40 -19.51
C LEU A 92 -20.75 -29.09 -20.81
N ILE A 93 -20.21 -29.46 -21.98
CA ILE A 93 -20.92 -29.33 -23.26
C ILE A 93 -22.05 -30.35 -23.39
N GLY A 94 -21.92 -31.55 -22.80
CA GLY A 94 -22.97 -32.58 -22.79
C GLY A 94 -23.54 -32.88 -24.18
N GLU A 95 -24.87 -32.83 -24.32
CA GLU A 95 -25.60 -33.00 -25.59
C GLU A 95 -25.85 -31.68 -26.32
N ALA A 96 -25.16 -30.59 -25.96
CA ALA A 96 -25.33 -29.30 -26.63
C ALA A 96 -25.03 -29.42 -28.13
N ASP A 97 -25.73 -28.61 -28.92
CA ASP A 97 -25.52 -28.49 -30.36
C ASP A 97 -24.23 -27.70 -30.64
N VAL A 98 -23.10 -28.39 -30.53
CA VAL A 98 -21.77 -27.87 -30.82
C VAL A 98 -21.50 -27.95 -32.32
N GLU A 99 -21.05 -26.86 -32.91
CA GLU A 99 -20.62 -26.81 -34.32
C GLU A 99 -19.60 -27.92 -34.63
N ASP A 100 -19.76 -28.58 -35.78
CA ASP A 100 -18.90 -29.71 -36.17
C ASP A 100 -17.41 -29.36 -36.21
N ALA A 101 -17.07 -28.12 -36.57
CA ALA A 101 -15.70 -27.61 -36.56
C ALA A 101 -15.11 -27.57 -35.13
N LEU A 102 -15.86 -27.06 -34.15
CA LEU A 102 -15.44 -27.04 -32.74
C LEU A 102 -15.35 -28.45 -32.15
N ARG A 103 -16.30 -29.32 -32.51
CA ARG A 103 -16.29 -30.72 -32.08
C ARG A 103 -15.11 -31.49 -32.68
N ALA A 104 -14.74 -31.22 -33.94
CA ALA A 104 -13.52 -31.76 -34.56
C ALA A 104 -12.26 -31.27 -33.85
N ARG A 105 -12.16 -29.95 -33.63
CA ARG A 105 -11.02 -29.34 -32.92
C ARG A 105 -10.83 -29.90 -31.51
N LEU A 106 -11.91 -30.13 -30.75
CA LEU A 106 -11.86 -30.78 -29.43
C LEU A 106 -11.24 -32.19 -29.51
N ARG A 107 -11.70 -33.02 -30.46
CA ARG A 107 -11.18 -34.38 -30.65
C ARG A 107 -9.72 -34.38 -31.09
N ASP A 108 -9.36 -33.50 -32.02
CA ASP A 108 -8.00 -33.41 -32.56
C ASP A 108 -7.02 -32.95 -31.48
N LEU A 109 -7.40 -31.99 -30.64
CA LEU A 109 -6.59 -31.55 -29.51
C LEU A 109 -6.45 -32.64 -28.44
N ARG A 110 -7.53 -33.36 -28.10
CA ARG A 110 -7.44 -34.49 -27.17
C ARG A 110 -6.46 -35.55 -27.68
N ARG A 111 -6.57 -35.91 -28.96
CA ARG A 111 -5.68 -36.88 -29.62
C ARG A 111 -4.23 -36.40 -29.64
N ALA A 112 -4.00 -35.11 -29.88
CA ALA A 112 -2.66 -34.53 -29.86
C ALA A 112 -2.05 -34.62 -28.45
N TRP A 113 -2.81 -34.26 -27.40
CA TRP A 113 -2.37 -34.41 -26.01
C TRP A 113 -2.09 -35.87 -25.62
N ASP A 114 -2.94 -36.82 -26.02
CA ASP A 114 -2.72 -38.25 -25.79
C ASP A 114 -1.40 -38.73 -26.43
N ALA A 115 -1.10 -38.25 -27.65
CA ALA A 115 0.16 -38.55 -28.34
C ALA A 115 1.38 -37.89 -27.69
N SER A 116 1.18 -36.80 -26.95
CA SER A 116 2.23 -36.04 -26.25
C SER A 116 2.52 -36.51 -24.83
N GLU A 117 1.91 -37.57 -24.32
CA GLU A 117 2.20 -38.11 -22.97
C GLU A 117 3.71 -38.22 -22.72
N ILE A 118 4.20 -38.00 -21.49
CA ILE A 118 5.65 -37.98 -21.17
C ILE A 118 6.10 -39.08 -20.22
N GLN A 119 5.17 -39.85 -19.67
CA GLN A 119 5.50 -40.98 -18.79
C GLN A 119 5.75 -42.30 -19.55
N GLY A 120 5.56 -42.32 -20.88
CA GLY A 120 5.68 -43.52 -21.71
C GLY A 120 6.98 -43.61 -22.52
N THR A 121 7.01 -44.52 -23.50
CA THR A 121 8.15 -44.78 -24.40
C THR A 121 7.83 -44.50 -25.87
N GLN A 122 6.69 -43.87 -26.14
CA GLN A 122 6.30 -43.47 -27.49
C GLN A 122 7.31 -42.50 -28.10
N ILE A 123 7.44 -42.59 -29.42
CA ILE A 123 8.24 -41.69 -30.23
C ILE A 123 7.31 -40.57 -30.70
N GLN A 124 7.63 -39.33 -30.35
CA GLN A 124 6.86 -38.16 -30.82
C GLN A 124 7.44 -37.59 -32.11
N ALA A 125 8.76 -37.58 -32.28
CA ALA A 125 9.41 -37.32 -33.56
C ALA A 125 10.53 -38.29 -33.87
N TYR A 126 11.38 -38.60 -32.89
CA TYR A 126 12.60 -39.36 -33.16
C TYR A 126 12.97 -40.29 -32.01
N SER A 127 13.76 -41.29 -32.35
CA SER A 127 14.48 -42.13 -31.40
C SER A 127 15.97 -42.09 -31.71
N VAL A 128 16.80 -42.16 -30.68
CA VAL A 128 18.25 -42.11 -30.82
C VAL A 128 18.85 -43.39 -30.27
N GLN A 129 19.86 -43.87 -30.99
CA GLN A 129 20.79 -44.87 -30.54
C GLN A 129 22.20 -44.35 -30.85
N SER A 130 23.16 -44.61 -29.95
CA SER A 130 24.57 -44.29 -30.18
C SER A 130 25.39 -45.55 -30.04
N ALA A 131 26.41 -45.70 -30.88
CA ALA A 131 27.41 -46.75 -30.79
C ALA A 131 28.74 -46.21 -31.31
N ARG A 132 29.86 -46.81 -30.91
CA ARG A 132 31.14 -46.54 -31.56
C ARG A 132 31.14 -47.08 -32.99
N ILE A 133 32.04 -46.56 -33.83
CA ILE A 133 32.17 -46.97 -35.24
C ILE A 133 32.51 -48.46 -35.37
N ASP A 134 33.19 -49.03 -34.37
CA ASP A 134 33.49 -50.47 -34.28
C ASP A 134 32.33 -51.33 -33.73
N GLY A 135 31.17 -50.72 -33.47
CA GLY A 135 29.96 -51.38 -32.95
C GLY A 135 29.97 -51.62 -31.44
N THR A 136 31.00 -51.20 -30.71
CA THR A 136 31.07 -51.34 -29.25
C THR A 136 30.33 -50.19 -28.54
N GLU A 137 29.98 -50.39 -27.26
CA GLU A 137 29.27 -49.40 -26.42
C GLU A 137 27.93 -48.91 -27.00
N ALA A 138 27.20 -49.77 -27.71
CA ALA A 138 25.88 -49.45 -28.21
C ALA A 138 24.89 -49.19 -27.05
N THR A 139 24.25 -48.01 -27.06
CA THR A 139 23.16 -47.69 -26.14
C THR A 139 21.87 -48.37 -26.59
N SER A 140 20.90 -48.49 -25.68
CA SER A 140 19.52 -48.82 -26.06
C SER A 140 18.95 -47.70 -26.94
N MET A 141 18.10 -48.07 -27.90
CA MET A 141 17.29 -47.08 -28.61
C MET A 141 16.29 -46.45 -27.63
N VAL A 142 16.31 -45.13 -27.51
CA VAL A 142 15.42 -44.35 -26.63
C VAL A 142 14.65 -43.31 -27.44
N SER A 143 13.40 -43.07 -27.08
CA SER A 143 12.60 -42.01 -27.72
C SER A 143 12.93 -40.61 -27.20
N ASP A 144 12.58 -39.60 -27.98
CA ASP A 144 12.56 -38.19 -27.57
C ASP A 144 11.70 -37.97 -26.31
N THR A 145 10.58 -38.67 -26.16
CA THR A 145 9.78 -38.67 -24.94
C THR A 145 10.57 -39.14 -23.71
N GLN A 146 11.32 -40.24 -23.83
CA GLN A 146 12.14 -40.76 -22.72
C GLN A 146 13.28 -39.81 -22.37
N LEU A 147 13.91 -39.19 -23.38
CA LEU A 147 14.96 -38.19 -23.21
C LEU A 147 14.43 -36.93 -22.50
N ALA A 148 13.31 -36.38 -22.97
CA ALA A 148 12.65 -35.20 -22.39
C ALA A 148 12.20 -35.45 -20.95
N ALA A 149 11.64 -36.62 -20.68
CA ALA A 149 11.20 -36.98 -19.35
C ALA A 149 12.37 -37.27 -18.40
N ALA A 150 13.49 -37.81 -18.90
CA ALA A 150 14.70 -37.93 -18.10
C ALA A 150 15.28 -36.56 -17.75
N TRP A 151 15.28 -35.60 -18.68
CA TRP A 151 15.67 -34.22 -18.37
C TRP A 151 14.81 -33.62 -17.24
N LEU A 152 13.48 -33.62 -17.41
CA LEU A 152 12.59 -33.02 -16.42
C LEU A 152 12.71 -33.69 -15.04
N TYR A 153 12.78 -35.03 -14.99
CA TYR A 153 12.67 -35.73 -13.71
C TYR A 153 14.00 -36.14 -13.09
N ALA A 154 15.08 -36.27 -13.84
CA ALA A 154 16.38 -36.70 -13.30
C ALA A 154 17.41 -35.56 -13.23
N ASP A 155 17.26 -34.54 -14.09
CA ASP A 155 18.15 -33.38 -14.09
C ASP A 155 17.54 -32.19 -13.31
N LEU A 156 16.20 -32.01 -13.32
CA LEU A 156 15.54 -30.87 -12.64
C LEU A 156 14.77 -31.22 -11.35
N VAL A 157 13.89 -32.24 -11.38
CA VAL A 157 12.88 -32.43 -10.32
C VAL A 157 13.28 -33.48 -9.26
N HIS A 158 13.91 -34.59 -9.65
CA HIS A 158 14.40 -35.63 -8.74
C HIS A 158 15.87 -35.92 -9.02
N ALA A 159 16.60 -36.42 -8.01
CA ALA A 159 17.99 -36.82 -8.16
C ALA A 159 18.16 -38.25 -8.72
N ASP A 160 17.06 -38.99 -8.96
CA ASP A 160 17.09 -40.37 -9.44
C ASP A 160 16.01 -40.69 -10.50
N ALA A 161 16.43 -41.20 -11.67
CA ALA A 161 15.51 -41.65 -12.70
C ALA A 161 14.99 -43.07 -12.42
N GLN A 162 13.67 -43.20 -12.28
CA GLN A 162 12.98 -44.48 -12.16
C GLN A 162 12.28 -44.88 -13.48
N GLY A 163 12.14 -46.19 -13.71
CA GLY A 163 11.39 -46.73 -14.84
C GLY A 163 12.04 -46.53 -16.22
N PRO A 164 11.24 -46.39 -17.31
CA PRO A 164 11.72 -46.34 -18.70
C PRO A 164 12.70 -45.19 -19.02
N LYS A 165 12.77 -44.17 -18.15
CA LYS A 165 13.62 -42.98 -18.30
C LYS A 165 15.07 -43.24 -17.91
N ARG A 166 15.36 -44.32 -17.17
CA ARG A 166 16.72 -44.68 -16.76
C ARG A 166 17.63 -44.95 -17.96
N GLN A 167 17.09 -45.53 -19.04
CA GLN A 167 17.87 -45.80 -20.26
C GLN A 167 18.33 -44.50 -20.95
N ALA A 168 17.58 -43.41 -20.81
CA ALA A 168 17.94 -42.10 -21.35
C ALA A 168 19.11 -41.42 -20.60
N LEU A 169 19.46 -41.89 -19.39
CA LEU A 169 20.65 -41.40 -18.67
C LEU A 169 21.97 -41.81 -19.31
N ALA A 170 21.95 -42.79 -20.24
CA ALA A 170 23.11 -43.14 -21.05
C ALA A 170 23.48 -42.06 -22.09
N PHE A 171 22.60 -41.09 -22.34
CA PHE A 171 22.83 -39.97 -23.24
C PHE A 171 23.31 -38.73 -22.47
N SER A 172 23.88 -37.75 -23.16
CA SER A 172 24.35 -36.51 -22.51
C SER A 172 23.19 -35.63 -22.03
N LEU A 173 23.46 -34.74 -21.07
CA LEU A 173 22.50 -33.70 -20.64
C LEU A 173 21.98 -32.90 -21.85
N ARG A 174 22.86 -32.50 -22.77
CA ARG A 174 22.49 -31.72 -23.97
C ARG A 174 21.50 -32.47 -24.87
N GLU A 175 21.66 -33.79 -25.00
CA GLU A 175 20.75 -34.61 -25.79
C GLU A 175 19.36 -34.70 -25.15
N ARG A 176 19.33 -34.86 -23.82
CA ARG A 176 18.09 -34.86 -23.04
C ARG A 176 17.39 -33.51 -23.07
N TYR A 177 18.14 -32.42 -22.90
CA TYR A 177 17.65 -31.05 -23.00
C TYR A 177 17.07 -30.75 -24.39
N ALA A 178 17.76 -31.12 -25.47
CA ALA A 178 17.26 -30.91 -26.84
C ALA A 178 15.92 -31.62 -27.10
N ALA A 179 15.75 -32.84 -26.57
CA ALA A 179 14.47 -33.54 -26.63
C ALA A 179 13.39 -32.84 -25.79
N ALA A 180 13.75 -32.34 -24.60
CA ALA A 180 12.85 -31.59 -23.73
C ALA A 180 12.36 -30.30 -24.40
N VAL A 181 13.25 -29.54 -25.05
CA VAL A 181 12.93 -28.34 -25.84
C VAL A 181 11.77 -28.61 -26.78
N ARG A 182 11.89 -29.65 -27.61
CA ARG A 182 10.81 -30.04 -28.52
C ARG A 182 9.51 -30.37 -27.78
N VAL A 183 9.58 -31.31 -26.85
CA VAL A 183 8.39 -31.88 -26.19
C VAL A 183 7.61 -30.82 -25.41
N PHE A 184 8.28 -30.02 -24.57
CA PHE A 184 7.59 -29.01 -23.78
C PHE A 184 7.18 -27.77 -24.58
N SER A 185 7.90 -27.41 -25.66
CA SER A 185 7.40 -26.39 -26.60
C SER A 185 6.13 -26.86 -27.32
N HIS A 186 6.06 -28.13 -27.72
CA HIS A 186 4.85 -28.70 -28.31
C HIS A 186 3.68 -28.68 -27.31
N MET A 187 3.90 -29.09 -26.07
CA MET A 187 2.87 -29.05 -25.02
C MET A 187 2.43 -27.62 -24.66
N ALA A 188 3.35 -26.64 -24.67
CA ALA A 188 3.00 -25.24 -24.49
C ALA A 188 2.08 -24.75 -25.62
N ALA A 189 2.38 -25.09 -26.88
CA ALA A 189 1.52 -24.79 -28.01
C ALA A 189 0.14 -25.46 -27.88
N LEU A 190 0.09 -26.73 -27.46
CA LEU A 190 -1.17 -27.42 -27.17
C LEU A 190 -1.96 -26.76 -26.02
N THR A 191 -1.26 -26.23 -25.01
CA THR A 191 -1.89 -25.52 -23.88
C THR A 191 -2.61 -24.26 -24.37
N VAL A 192 -1.93 -23.45 -25.19
CA VAL A 192 -2.52 -22.24 -25.77
C VAL A 192 -3.67 -22.60 -26.71
N ALA A 193 -3.52 -23.61 -27.56
CA ALA A 193 -4.56 -24.06 -28.48
C ALA A 193 -5.81 -24.58 -27.75
N THR A 194 -5.63 -25.31 -26.63
CA THR A 194 -6.73 -25.75 -25.76
C THR A 194 -7.39 -24.57 -25.04
N MET A 195 -6.63 -23.58 -24.58
CA MET A 195 -7.20 -22.35 -23.98
C MET A 195 -8.09 -21.59 -24.97
N GLN A 196 -7.62 -21.40 -26.19
CA GLN A 196 -8.39 -20.78 -27.27
C GLN A 196 -9.65 -21.58 -27.64
N LEU A 197 -9.62 -22.92 -27.51
CA LEU A 197 -10.82 -23.73 -27.67
C LEU A 197 -11.83 -23.45 -26.54
N VAL A 198 -11.38 -23.39 -25.29
CA VAL A 198 -12.24 -23.07 -24.14
C VAL A 198 -12.84 -21.66 -24.29
N GLU A 199 -12.06 -20.70 -24.77
CA GLU A 199 -12.52 -19.35 -25.12
C GLU A 199 -13.60 -19.40 -26.21
N SER A 200 -13.36 -20.10 -27.32
CA SER A 200 -14.34 -20.25 -28.40
C SER A 200 -15.65 -20.89 -27.91
N LEU A 201 -15.58 -21.88 -27.02
CA LEU A 201 -16.75 -22.53 -26.42
C LEU A 201 -17.49 -21.60 -25.45
N ARG A 202 -16.78 -20.74 -24.72
CA ARG A 202 -17.37 -19.69 -23.86
C ARG A 202 -18.09 -18.64 -24.70
N ASP A 203 -17.46 -18.15 -25.77
CA ASP A 203 -18.02 -17.14 -26.67
C ASP A 203 -19.29 -17.65 -27.38
N ALA A 204 -19.29 -18.93 -27.76
CA ALA A 204 -20.46 -19.63 -28.28
C ALA A 204 -21.53 -19.94 -27.21
N ARG A 205 -21.30 -19.57 -25.94
CA ARG A 205 -22.17 -19.82 -24.77
C ARG A 205 -22.43 -21.30 -24.52
N LEU A 206 -21.51 -22.17 -24.93
CA LEU A 206 -21.59 -23.63 -24.76
C LEU A 206 -21.04 -24.09 -23.39
N LEU A 207 -20.21 -23.27 -22.75
CA LEU A 207 -19.75 -23.46 -21.37
C LEU A 207 -19.57 -22.11 -20.67
N ALA A 208 -19.51 -22.15 -19.33
CA ALA A 208 -19.26 -20.97 -18.51
C ALA A 208 -17.96 -21.16 -17.70
N VAL A 209 -17.09 -20.15 -17.75
CA VAL A 209 -15.90 -20.00 -16.91
C VAL A 209 -15.96 -18.59 -16.32
N ASP A 210 -15.73 -18.47 -15.01
CA ASP A 210 -15.78 -17.19 -14.31
C ASP A 210 -14.85 -16.15 -14.96
N ASP A 211 -15.31 -14.90 -15.06
CA ASP A 211 -14.57 -13.81 -15.72
C ASP A 211 -13.21 -13.56 -15.06
N SER A 212 -13.12 -13.68 -13.73
CA SER A 212 -11.83 -13.66 -12.98
C SER A 212 -10.76 -14.59 -13.57
N ALA A 213 -11.11 -15.75 -14.14
CA ALA A 213 -10.11 -16.62 -14.77
C ALA A 213 -9.41 -15.96 -15.97
N TRP A 214 -10.10 -15.05 -16.64
CA TRP A 214 -9.67 -14.33 -17.84
C TRP A 214 -9.13 -12.93 -17.55
N GLU A 215 -9.54 -12.33 -16.43
CA GLU A 215 -9.20 -10.95 -16.07
C GLU A 215 -8.06 -10.88 -15.05
N ASP A 216 -8.00 -11.79 -14.08
CA ASP A 216 -6.99 -11.76 -13.01
C ASP A 216 -5.57 -11.74 -13.59
N ASP A 217 -4.67 -10.99 -12.95
CA ASP A 217 -3.27 -10.93 -13.35
C ASP A 217 -2.59 -12.30 -13.19
N VAL A 218 -1.89 -12.72 -14.25
CA VAL A 218 -1.16 -13.99 -14.30
C VAL A 218 0.36 -13.81 -14.26
N SER A 219 0.82 -12.56 -14.28
CA SER A 219 2.20 -12.12 -14.20
C SER A 219 2.27 -10.80 -13.43
N VAL A 220 3.31 -10.59 -12.63
CA VAL A 220 3.47 -9.39 -11.79
C VAL A 220 3.65 -8.12 -12.63
N GLY A 221 4.26 -8.19 -13.82
CA GLY A 221 4.40 -7.06 -14.74
C GLY A 221 5.27 -5.89 -14.22
N ALA A 222 5.67 -5.93 -12.96
CA ALA A 222 6.45 -4.91 -12.27
C ALA A 222 7.75 -5.52 -11.70
N SER A 223 8.81 -4.72 -11.70
CA SER A 223 10.08 -5.04 -11.03
C SER A 223 10.11 -4.59 -9.57
N GLU A 224 9.16 -3.74 -9.17
CA GLU A 224 9.09 -3.11 -7.85
C GLU A 224 7.64 -3.09 -7.37
N LEU A 225 7.43 -3.26 -6.07
CA LEU A 225 6.16 -3.04 -5.39
C LEU A 225 6.31 -1.78 -4.55
N VAL A 226 5.49 -0.77 -4.83
CA VAL A 226 5.49 0.50 -4.10
C VAL A 226 4.23 0.53 -3.24
N GLU A 227 4.41 0.54 -1.93
CA GLU A 227 3.33 0.61 -0.95
C GLU A 227 3.59 1.77 0.01
N GLU A 228 2.57 2.59 0.24
CA GLU A 228 2.62 3.65 1.25
C GLU A 228 2.18 3.07 2.59
N ALA A 229 3.04 3.17 3.61
CA ALA A 229 2.79 2.59 4.92
C ALA A 229 3.29 3.50 6.05
N ARG A 230 2.69 3.33 7.23
CA ARG A 230 3.21 3.87 8.50
C ARG A 230 3.96 2.76 9.22
N ALA A 231 5.16 3.06 9.68
CA ALA A 231 6.00 2.11 10.40
C ALA A 231 5.97 2.42 11.90
N PHE A 232 6.00 1.36 12.71
CA PHE A 232 6.02 1.44 14.17
C PHE A 232 7.04 0.44 14.72
N VAL A 233 7.62 0.76 15.87
CA VAL A 233 8.62 -0.05 16.57
C VAL A 233 8.30 -0.18 18.05
N ALA A 234 8.68 -1.32 18.62
CA ALA A 234 8.58 -1.63 20.04
C ALA A 234 9.84 -2.40 20.50
N PRO A 235 10.11 -2.48 21.81
CA PRO A 235 11.19 -3.31 22.34
C PRO A 235 11.12 -4.77 21.88
N LEU A 236 12.28 -5.41 21.78
CA LEU A 236 12.35 -6.85 21.48
C LEU A 236 11.60 -7.65 22.55
N GLY A 237 10.61 -8.44 22.13
CA GLY A 237 9.76 -9.25 23.00
C GLY A 237 8.37 -8.67 23.27
N SER A 238 8.09 -7.43 22.83
CA SER A 238 6.75 -6.87 22.87
C SER A 238 5.76 -7.69 22.02
N GLU A 239 4.53 -7.81 22.50
CA GLU A 239 3.46 -8.51 21.80
C GLU A 239 3.03 -7.70 20.56
N MET A 240 2.90 -8.38 19.42
CA MET A 240 2.48 -7.75 18.17
C MET A 240 0.96 -7.56 18.16
N PRO A 241 0.44 -6.33 17.97
CA PRO A 241 -0.99 -6.08 18.03
C PRO A 241 -1.72 -6.73 16.85
N ASP A 242 -2.92 -7.26 17.13
CA ASP A 242 -3.81 -7.76 16.08
C ASP A 242 -4.60 -6.61 15.46
N MET A 243 -4.14 -6.14 14.31
CA MET A 243 -4.75 -5.00 13.61
C MET A 243 -6.17 -5.29 13.08
N ARG A 244 -6.68 -6.53 13.20
CA ARG A 244 -8.08 -6.86 12.88
C ARG A 244 -9.05 -6.30 13.92
N ASP A 245 -8.60 -6.15 15.16
CA ASP A 245 -9.44 -5.73 16.28
C ASP A 245 -9.35 -4.21 16.54
N SER A 246 -8.16 -3.61 16.35
CA SER A 246 -7.95 -2.17 16.45
C SER A 246 -6.71 -1.71 15.69
N LEU A 247 -6.76 -0.49 15.13
CA LEU A 247 -5.60 0.22 14.59
C LEU A 247 -4.85 1.04 15.64
N GLU A 248 -5.36 1.07 16.88
CA GLU A 248 -4.69 1.70 18.01
C GLU A 248 -3.64 0.73 18.55
N LEU A 249 -2.38 1.16 18.51
CA LEU A 249 -1.27 0.38 19.03
C LEU A 249 -1.17 0.58 20.55
N THR A 250 -0.64 -0.42 21.26
CA THR A 250 -0.41 -0.31 22.71
C THR A 250 0.68 0.73 23.00
N GLU A 251 0.77 1.20 24.25
CA GLU A 251 1.77 2.21 24.67
C GLU A 251 3.23 1.78 24.41
N GLU A 252 3.50 0.48 24.23
CA GLU A 252 4.83 -0.04 23.92
C GLU A 252 5.29 0.24 22.47
N TRP A 253 4.34 0.50 21.56
CA TRP A 253 4.61 0.74 20.16
C TRP A 253 4.66 2.23 19.87
N THR A 254 5.75 2.66 19.25
CA THR A 254 5.99 4.06 18.89
C THR A 254 6.18 4.20 17.39
N ALA A 255 5.83 5.35 16.83
CA ALA A 255 6.03 5.61 15.41
C ALA A 255 7.53 5.54 15.06
N PHE A 256 7.86 4.79 14.01
CA PHE A 256 9.22 4.72 13.49
C PHE A 256 9.49 5.96 12.64
N THR A 257 10.12 6.95 13.25
CA THR A 257 10.39 8.26 12.65
C THR A 257 11.76 8.30 11.99
N VAL A 258 12.03 9.38 11.23
CA VAL A 258 13.38 9.66 10.69
C VAL A 258 14.43 9.73 11.80
N THR A 259 14.08 10.28 12.97
CA THR A 259 14.97 10.30 14.14
C THR A 259 15.34 8.89 14.57
N GLU A 260 14.38 7.97 14.64
CA GLU A 260 14.63 6.58 15.04
C GLU A 260 15.44 5.81 14.00
N LEU A 261 15.18 6.07 12.71
CA LEU A 261 15.98 5.53 11.61
C LEU A 261 17.44 5.99 11.70
N LEU A 262 17.68 7.29 11.88
CA LEU A 262 19.03 7.85 11.99
C LEU A 262 19.76 7.29 13.22
N ARG A 263 19.05 7.07 14.33
CA ARG A 263 19.59 6.50 15.57
C ARG A 263 19.85 4.99 15.50
N GLN A 264 19.52 4.31 14.41
CA GLN A 264 20.02 2.93 14.21
C GLN A 264 21.57 2.90 14.14
N ASP A 265 22.20 4.01 13.76
CA ASP A 265 23.65 4.22 13.92
C ASP A 265 23.92 4.96 15.25
N PRO A 266 24.62 4.33 16.22
CA PRO A 266 25.01 4.96 17.47
C PRO A 266 25.81 6.26 17.30
N ALA A 267 26.53 6.44 16.19
CA ALA A 267 27.27 7.67 15.93
C ALA A 267 26.35 8.89 15.78
N ASN A 268 25.09 8.69 15.38
CA ASN A 268 24.10 9.76 15.19
C ASN A 268 23.38 10.15 16.49
N HIS A 269 23.61 9.46 17.60
CA HIS A 269 22.89 9.71 18.84
C HIS A 269 23.24 11.08 19.41
N VAL A 270 22.22 11.95 19.48
CA VAL A 270 22.29 13.21 20.21
C VAL A 270 21.15 13.23 21.22
N ARG A 271 21.41 13.75 22.40
CA ARG A 271 20.38 14.06 23.38
C ARG A 271 20.32 15.57 23.54
N VAL A 272 19.11 16.14 23.52
CA VAL A 272 18.91 17.56 23.80
C VAL A 272 18.24 17.71 25.15
N VAL A 273 18.83 18.52 26.03
CA VAL A 273 18.36 18.72 27.41
C VAL A 273 18.05 20.20 27.60
N LEU A 274 16.82 20.50 28.02
CA LEU A 274 16.40 21.85 28.36
C LEU A 274 16.51 22.08 29.87
N ARG A 275 17.08 23.21 30.29
CA ARG A 275 17.33 23.53 31.71
C ARG A 275 16.75 24.88 32.12
N ASP A 276 16.20 25.00 33.32
CA ASP A 276 15.71 26.27 33.86
C ASP A 276 16.85 27.15 34.43
N ASP A 277 16.51 28.30 35.01
CA ASP A 277 17.48 29.23 35.63
C ASP A 277 18.23 28.62 36.82
N ASN A 278 17.70 27.57 37.45
CA ASN A 278 18.34 26.85 38.55
C ASN A 278 19.26 25.71 38.04
N GLY A 279 19.24 25.44 36.74
CA GLY A 279 19.97 24.33 36.10
C GLY A 279 19.22 23.00 36.10
N ASP A 280 17.96 22.99 36.59
CA ASP A 280 17.12 21.81 36.66
C ASP A 280 16.58 21.44 35.27
N VAL A 281 16.54 20.15 34.97
CA VAL A 281 16.08 19.64 33.67
C VAL A 281 14.56 19.78 33.58
N THR A 282 14.09 20.53 32.58
CA THR A 282 12.66 20.76 32.32
C THR A 282 12.12 19.84 31.22
N ALA A 283 12.95 19.48 30.24
CA ALA A 283 12.60 18.57 29.16
C ALA A 283 13.84 17.85 28.60
N THR A 284 13.62 16.72 27.95
CA THR A 284 14.67 15.97 27.23
C THR A 284 14.11 15.42 25.93
N TYR A 285 14.91 15.53 24.87
CA TYR A 285 14.58 15.07 23.53
C TYR A 285 15.63 14.12 23.01
N ASP A 286 15.18 12.99 22.47
CA ASP A 286 16.02 12.18 21.59
C ASP A 286 16.14 12.88 20.24
N ALA A 287 17.38 13.15 19.86
CA ALA A 287 17.76 13.82 18.62
C ALA A 287 18.72 12.95 17.82
N ALA A 288 18.92 13.31 16.55
CA ALA A 288 19.82 12.58 15.68
C ALA A 288 20.60 13.51 14.76
N VAL A 289 21.87 13.21 14.51
CA VAL A 289 22.62 13.85 13.42
C VAL A 289 22.07 13.34 12.09
N ALA A 290 21.40 14.20 11.33
CA ALA A 290 20.83 13.88 10.03
C ALA A 290 21.85 14.01 8.90
N ARG A 291 22.82 14.92 9.04
CA ARG A 291 23.86 15.16 8.04
C ARG A 291 25.17 15.56 8.70
N ARG A 292 26.29 15.03 8.17
CA ARG A 292 27.65 15.48 8.48
C ARG A 292 28.35 15.89 7.20
N THR A 293 28.87 17.11 7.18
CA THR A 293 29.65 17.63 6.06
C THR A 293 31.06 17.93 6.57
N PRO A 294 32.02 17.01 6.41
CA PRO A 294 33.40 17.28 6.78
C PRO A 294 34.08 18.15 5.72
N ASP A 295 34.91 19.08 6.16
CA ASP A 295 35.89 19.86 5.39
C ASP A 295 37.29 19.68 6.01
N ALA A 296 38.34 20.15 5.34
CA ALA A 296 39.73 19.96 5.75
C ALA A 296 40.02 20.48 7.16
N ASN A 297 39.40 21.59 7.58
CA ASN A 297 39.64 22.24 8.87
C ASN A 297 38.34 22.47 9.68
N SER A 298 37.18 22.06 9.18
CA SER A 298 35.90 22.26 9.86
C SER A 298 34.92 21.13 9.56
N ALA A 299 33.93 20.93 10.40
CA ALA A 299 32.80 20.03 10.13
C ALA A 299 31.49 20.77 10.32
N GLU A 300 30.47 20.41 9.55
CA GLU A 300 29.10 20.89 9.76
C GLU A 300 28.19 19.72 10.12
N TRP A 301 27.37 19.89 11.16
CA TRP A 301 26.37 18.92 11.57
C TRP A 301 24.98 19.54 11.53
N ASP A 302 24.05 18.79 10.95
CA ASP A 302 22.63 19.08 11.06
C ASP A 302 22.01 18.08 12.03
N VAL A 303 21.42 18.59 13.11
CA VAL A 303 20.85 17.80 14.20
C VAL A 303 19.33 17.96 14.19
N LEU A 304 18.62 16.86 13.93
CA LEU A 304 17.18 16.78 13.98
C LEU A 304 16.72 16.59 15.42
N VAL A 305 15.96 17.56 15.94
CA VAL A 305 15.43 17.58 17.31
C VAL A 305 13.91 17.49 17.25
N ALA A 306 13.33 16.66 18.12
CA ALA A 306 11.88 16.41 18.21
C ALA A 306 11.23 16.01 16.87
N GLY A 307 12.01 15.46 15.93
CA GLY A 307 11.57 15.09 14.58
C GLY A 307 11.09 16.27 13.72
N SER A 308 11.25 17.52 14.18
CA SER A 308 10.55 18.68 13.60
C SER A 308 11.42 19.93 13.43
N VAL A 309 12.60 20.01 14.08
CA VAL A 309 13.51 21.14 13.92
C VAL A 309 14.93 20.67 13.65
N MET A 310 15.56 21.21 12.62
CA MET A 310 16.95 20.96 12.26
C MET A 310 17.85 22.08 12.78
N PHE A 311 18.72 21.78 13.75
CA PHE A 311 19.74 22.69 14.26
C PHE A 311 21.05 22.50 13.51
N LYS A 312 21.65 23.59 13.04
CA LYS A 312 22.86 23.58 12.21
C LYS A 312 24.05 24.07 13.03
N PHE A 313 25.10 23.26 13.08
CA PHE A 313 26.33 23.54 13.82
C PHE A 313 27.53 23.47 12.89
N SER A 314 28.55 24.27 13.16
CA SER A 314 29.89 24.07 12.61
C SER A 314 30.90 23.87 13.73
N PHE A 315 31.94 23.10 13.47
CA PHE A 315 33.03 22.78 14.40
C PHE A 315 34.35 23.04 13.71
N ASP A 316 35.36 23.46 14.47
CA ASP A 316 36.74 23.46 14.02
C ASP A 316 37.32 22.05 14.20
N ILE A 317 38.20 21.63 13.28
CA ILE A 317 38.88 20.33 13.37
C ILE A 317 40.36 20.56 13.71
N GLN A 318 40.79 20.01 14.84
CA GLN A 318 42.19 19.97 15.25
C GLN A 318 42.65 18.51 15.35
N GLY A 319 43.30 18.02 14.28
CA GLY A 319 43.67 16.61 14.16
C GLY A 319 42.43 15.72 13.99
N GLU A 320 42.21 14.79 14.91
CA GLU A 320 41.01 13.93 14.93
C GLU A 320 39.90 14.44 15.86
N ARG A 321 40.08 15.62 16.48
CA ARG A 321 39.12 16.17 17.46
C ARG A 321 38.36 17.35 16.87
N MET A 322 37.06 17.34 17.08
CA MET A 322 36.21 18.52 16.87
C MET A 322 36.32 19.43 18.10
N THR A 323 36.63 20.70 17.87
CA THR A 323 36.67 21.76 18.88
C THR A 323 35.77 22.91 18.45
N ASP A 324 35.48 23.82 19.37
CA ASP A 324 34.85 25.11 19.06
C ASP A 324 33.52 24.98 18.28
N ALA A 325 32.53 24.34 18.91
CA ALA A 325 31.19 24.22 18.35
C ALA A 325 30.52 25.59 18.22
N HIS A 326 30.02 25.90 17.04
CA HIS A 326 29.37 27.16 16.69
C HIS A 326 27.98 26.91 16.13
N PHE A 327 26.97 27.55 16.71
CA PHE A 327 25.62 27.54 16.18
C PHE A 327 25.52 28.41 14.92
N ARG A 328 24.95 27.86 13.86
CA ARG A 328 24.77 28.54 12.57
C ARG A 328 23.33 28.98 12.32
N GLY A 329 22.37 28.29 12.91
CA GLY A 329 20.96 28.56 12.73
C GLY A 329 20.12 27.30 12.86
N TRP A 330 18.83 27.45 12.65
CA TRP A 330 17.88 26.35 12.72
C TRP A 330 16.83 26.48 11.62
N GLU A 331 16.14 25.39 11.34
CA GLU A 331 15.07 25.30 10.35
C GLU A 331 13.97 24.40 10.90
N ALA A 332 12.74 24.90 11.02
CA ALA A 332 11.58 24.07 11.38
C ALA A 332 10.92 23.50 10.14
N PHE A 333 10.42 22.27 10.27
CA PHE A 333 9.57 21.65 9.27
C PHE A 333 8.10 21.95 9.55
N ASP A 334 7.39 22.39 8.53
CA ASP A 334 5.98 22.81 8.57
C ASP A 334 5.16 22.17 7.43
N SER A 335 5.65 21.06 6.88
CA SER A 335 5.00 20.32 5.79
C SER A 335 3.76 19.54 6.25
N THR A 336 3.56 19.37 7.56
CA THR A 336 2.34 18.81 8.17
C THR A 336 2.00 19.59 9.44
N ASN A 337 0.73 19.55 9.86
CA ASN A 337 0.29 20.19 11.10
C ASN A 337 0.96 19.57 12.34
N ASP A 338 1.16 18.24 12.37
CA ASP A 338 1.91 17.57 13.45
C ASP A 338 3.36 18.09 13.56
N LEU A 339 4.08 18.25 12.43
CA LEU A 339 5.44 18.78 12.42
C LEU A 339 5.48 20.25 12.84
N LYS A 340 4.51 21.04 12.37
CA LYS A 340 4.38 22.45 12.74
C LYS A 340 4.06 22.63 14.23
N PHE A 341 3.19 21.78 14.78
CA PHE A 341 2.88 21.79 16.20
C PHE A 341 4.10 21.40 17.04
N ALA A 342 4.78 20.31 16.68
CA ALA A 342 5.97 19.84 17.39
C ALA A 342 7.10 20.88 17.40
N SER A 343 7.38 21.51 16.25
CA SER A 343 8.41 22.55 16.15
C SER A 343 8.06 23.80 16.96
N THR A 344 6.80 24.27 16.88
CA THR A 344 6.32 25.44 17.62
C THR A 344 6.37 25.20 19.12
N ARG A 345 5.97 24.00 19.58
CA ARG A 345 6.05 23.61 20.99
C ARG A 345 7.48 23.56 21.49
N LEU A 346 8.41 22.97 20.72
CA LEU A 346 9.83 22.95 21.06
C LEU A 346 10.39 24.37 21.22
N MET A 347 10.03 25.30 20.33
CA MET A 347 10.48 26.69 20.42
C MET A 347 9.91 27.42 21.65
N LEU A 348 8.65 27.16 22.02
CA LEU A 348 8.05 27.69 23.24
C LEU A 348 8.72 27.15 24.51
N GLU A 349 9.03 25.86 24.54
CA GLU A 349 9.75 25.23 25.64
C GLU A 349 11.17 25.80 25.77
N PHE A 350 11.89 25.93 24.65
CA PHE A 350 13.23 26.52 24.64
C PHE A 350 13.20 27.96 25.18
N HIS A 351 12.18 28.75 24.85
CA HIS A 351 12.04 30.10 25.37
C HIS A 351 11.79 30.17 26.89
N ARG A 352 11.18 29.13 27.49
CA ARG A 352 10.95 29.06 28.94
C ARG A 352 12.18 28.58 29.72
N THR A 353 13.26 28.24 29.02
CA THR A 353 14.47 27.65 29.59
C THR A 353 15.63 28.63 29.54
N SER A 354 16.61 28.44 30.41
CA SER A 354 17.85 29.21 30.46
C SER A 354 18.90 28.67 29.48
N ALA A 355 18.81 27.38 29.15
CA ALA A 355 19.77 26.70 28.28
C ALA A 355 19.16 25.46 27.60
N MET A 356 19.57 25.25 26.34
CA MET A 356 19.39 24.02 25.57
C MET A 356 20.76 23.39 25.30
N ALA A 357 21.06 22.30 26.00
CA ALA A 357 22.32 21.57 25.87
C ALA A 357 22.18 20.42 24.87
N PHE A 358 23.14 20.31 23.95
CA PHE A 358 23.28 19.19 23.01
C PHE A 358 24.35 18.25 23.55
N GLU A 359 23.97 17.01 23.84
CA GLU A 359 24.83 16.00 24.47
C GLU A 359 25.10 14.84 23.50
N VAL A 360 26.36 14.39 23.43
CA VAL A 360 26.79 13.23 22.64
C VAL A 360 27.59 12.30 23.55
N GLY A 361 27.21 11.02 23.59
CA GLY A 361 27.90 10.04 24.46
C GLY A 361 27.89 10.40 25.95
N GLY A 362 26.89 11.18 26.41
CA GLY A 362 26.78 11.65 27.79
C GLY A 362 27.66 12.85 28.15
N SER A 363 28.30 13.49 27.16
CA SER A 363 29.06 14.73 27.35
C SER A 363 28.38 15.88 26.61
N GLU A 364 28.33 17.07 27.21
CA GLU A 364 27.84 18.27 26.55
C GLU A 364 28.78 18.68 25.41
N LEU A 365 28.22 18.83 24.21
CA LEU A 365 28.90 19.30 23.02
C LEU A 365 28.84 20.84 22.95
N LEU A 366 27.66 21.40 23.17
CA LEU A 366 27.38 22.82 23.13
C LEU A 366 26.09 23.10 23.91
N SER A 367 26.01 24.28 24.52
CA SER A 367 24.78 24.80 25.12
C SER A 367 24.40 26.12 24.45
N LEU A 368 23.12 26.24 24.09
CA LEU A 368 22.52 27.43 23.51
C LEU A 368 21.70 28.14 24.58
N GLY A 369 21.89 29.45 24.73
CA GLY A 369 20.95 30.29 25.49
C GLY A 369 19.63 30.44 24.73
N PRO A 370 18.53 30.80 25.41
CA PRO A 370 17.24 30.96 24.78
C PRO A 370 17.30 32.04 23.68
N PRO A 371 16.56 31.86 22.58
CA PRO A 371 16.42 32.88 21.56
C PRO A 371 15.82 34.15 22.18
N THR A 372 16.32 35.31 21.75
CA THR A 372 15.79 36.62 22.15
C THR A 372 14.52 36.92 21.36
N PHE A 373 13.38 36.42 21.84
CA PHE A 373 12.06 36.84 21.35
C PHE A 373 11.55 38.05 22.13
N SER A 374 10.89 38.96 21.43
CA SER A 374 10.03 39.98 22.03
C SER A 374 8.80 39.32 22.68
N ALA A 375 8.15 40.05 23.58
CA ALA A 375 6.90 39.59 24.19
C ALA A 375 5.79 39.36 23.15
N GLU A 376 5.83 40.09 22.03
CA GLU A 376 4.90 39.95 20.90
C GLU A 376 5.16 38.66 20.13
N GLU A 377 6.40 38.37 19.72
CA GLU A 377 6.75 37.12 19.03
C GLU A 377 6.43 35.88 19.88
N ARG A 378 6.69 35.95 21.20
CA ARG A 378 6.29 34.88 22.12
C ARG A 378 4.78 34.67 22.09
N ARG A 379 4.01 35.76 22.13
CA ARG A 379 2.56 35.71 22.12
C ARG A 379 2.03 35.12 20.82
N GLU A 380 2.63 35.48 19.68
CA GLU A 380 2.31 34.91 18.38
C GLU A 380 2.57 33.39 18.35
N LEU A 381 3.70 32.94 18.89
CA LEU A 381 4.02 31.51 18.98
C LEU A 381 3.03 30.75 19.88
N GLU A 382 2.61 31.33 21.01
CA GLU A 382 1.60 30.75 21.90
C GLU A 382 0.25 30.59 21.19
N VAL A 383 -0.18 31.62 20.46
CA VAL A 383 -1.41 31.60 19.66
C VAL A 383 -1.32 30.58 18.51
N LEU A 384 -0.18 30.51 17.83
CA LEU A 384 0.04 29.54 16.76
C LEU A 384 0.03 28.11 17.28
N ALA A 385 0.69 27.83 18.41
CA ALA A 385 0.71 26.51 19.01
C ALA A 385 -0.70 26.02 19.36
N GLU A 386 -1.50 26.87 20.01
CA GLU A 386 -2.91 26.57 20.35
C GLU A 386 -3.77 26.30 19.11
N THR A 387 -3.58 27.10 18.06
CA THR A 387 -4.33 26.97 16.81
C THR A 387 -3.98 25.68 16.06
N VAL A 388 -2.69 25.38 15.92
CA VAL A 388 -2.25 24.15 15.22
C VAL A 388 -2.58 22.91 16.05
N GLU A 389 -2.54 22.98 17.39
CA GLU A 389 -2.99 21.90 18.27
C GLU A 389 -4.45 21.51 18.00
N ASP A 390 -5.33 22.50 17.80
CA ASP A 390 -6.73 22.23 17.48
C ASP A 390 -6.87 21.51 16.14
N ILE A 391 -6.11 21.92 15.12
CA ILE A 391 -6.11 21.28 13.79
C ILE A 391 -5.62 19.84 13.91
N VAL A 392 -4.48 19.60 14.58
CA VAL A 392 -3.94 18.25 14.82
C VAL A 392 -4.93 17.37 15.57
N THR A 393 -5.63 17.93 16.55
CA THR A 393 -6.66 17.19 17.29
C THR A 393 -7.82 16.81 16.39
N ILE A 394 -8.28 17.73 15.53
CA ILE A 394 -9.33 17.44 14.55
C ILE A 394 -8.86 16.36 13.55
N GLU A 395 -7.64 16.45 13.00
CA GLU A 395 -7.06 15.45 12.10
C GLU A 395 -7.15 14.03 12.69
N ARG A 396 -6.91 13.89 14.00
CA ARG A 396 -7.03 12.63 14.74
C ARG A 396 -8.48 12.19 14.91
N LEU A 397 -9.38 13.10 15.25
CA LEU A 397 -10.82 12.82 15.40
C LEU A 397 -11.46 12.38 14.07
N VAL A 398 -11.10 13.02 12.96
CA VAL A 398 -11.66 12.71 11.63
C VAL A 398 -10.84 11.69 10.84
N ARG A 399 -9.68 11.29 11.37
CA ARG A 399 -8.71 10.36 10.73
C ARG A 399 -8.29 10.78 9.33
N GLN A 400 -8.10 12.09 9.14
CA GLN A 400 -7.72 12.69 7.86
C GLN A 400 -6.64 13.75 8.11
N ALA A 401 -5.56 13.70 7.34
CA ALA A 401 -4.58 14.78 7.33
C ALA A 401 -5.15 15.99 6.58
N LEU A 402 -4.99 17.18 7.16
CA LEU A 402 -5.42 18.45 6.58
C LEU A 402 -4.20 19.19 6.02
N GLU A 403 -4.46 20.18 5.17
CA GLU A 403 -3.39 21.05 4.68
C GLU A 403 -2.71 21.78 5.86
N PRO A 404 -1.38 22.00 5.81
CA PRO A 404 -0.68 22.69 6.87
C PRO A 404 -1.16 24.14 7.05
N CYS A 405 -1.41 24.55 8.29
CA CYS A 405 -1.82 25.92 8.63
C CYS A 405 -0.64 26.90 8.51
N ASN A 406 -0.27 27.27 7.29
CA ASN A 406 0.87 28.16 6.98
C ASN A 406 0.47 29.60 6.58
N GLY A 407 -0.82 29.84 6.38
CA GLY A 407 -1.40 31.14 6.09
C GLY A 407 -1.69 31.98 7.33
N ARG A 408 -2.30 33.16 7.10
CA ARG A 408 -2.80 34.04 8.16
C ARG A 408 -4.17 33.60 8.64
N PHE A 409 -4.45 33.82 9.90
CA PHE A 409 -5.74 33.63 10.55
C PHE A 409 -5.95 34.73 11.59
N ASP A 410 -7.19 34.94 12.01
CA ASP A 410 -7.55 35.89 13.07
C ASP A 410 -8.25 35.21 14.26
N ASP A 411 -8.65 36.00 15.25
CA ASP A 411 -9.33 35.50 16.45
C ASP A 411 -10.70 34.88 16.15
N HIS A 412 -11.38 35.32 15.09
CA HIS A 412 -12.66 34.75 14.70
C HIS A 412 -12.46 33.36 14.08
N ASP A 413 -11.40 33.17 13.28
CA ASP A 413 -11.00 31.85 12.77
C ASP A 413 -10.64 30.89 13.93
N ARG A 414 -9.85 31.37 14.91
CA ARG A 414 -9.47 30.59 16.11
C ARG A 414 -10.69 30.13 16.92
N VAL A 415 -11.63 31.03 17.20
CA VAL A 415 -12.87 30.70 17.92
C VAL A 415 -13.68 29.66 17.15
N ARG A 416 -13.84 29.84 15.83
CA ARG A 416 -14.57 28.88 14.99
C ARG A 416 -13.91 27.51 14.98
N LEU A 417 -12.59 27.47 14.92
CA LEU A 417 -11.78 26.24 14.95
C LEU A 417 -11.91 25.51 16.29
N ARG A 418 -11.69 26.21 17.40
CA ARG A 418 -11.81 25.65 18.76
C ARG A 418 -13.20 25.09 18.99
N ARG A 419 -14.24 25.83 18.57
CA ARG A 419 -15.62 25.37 18.64
C ARG A 419 -15.83 24.11 17.78
N ALA A 420 -15.31 24.07 16.55
CA ALA A 420 -15.41 22.88 15.70
C ALA A 420 -14.74 21.66 16.34
N ARG A 421 -13.55 21.82 16.93
CA ARG A 421 -12.86 20.75 17.68
C ARG A 421 -13.72 20.26 18.84
N LEU A 422 -14.18 21.16 19.71
CA LEU A 422 -14.98 20.81 20.89
C LEU A 422 -16.28 20.10 20.52
N LEU A 423 -16.94 20.52 19.43
CA LEU A 423 -18.12 19.86 18.90
C LEU A 423 -17.83 18.43 18.41
N LEU A 424 -16.70 18.23 17.71
CA LEU A 424 -16.24 16.90 17.28
C LEU A 424 -15.82 16.01 18.46
N GLU A 425 -15.35 16.60 19.57
CA GLU A 425 -15.10 15.92 20.85
C GLU A 425 -16.40 15.57 21.62
N GLY A 426 -17.57 15.93 21.09
CA GLY A 426 -18.86 15.67 21.75
C GLY A 426 -19.11 16.61 22.94
N GLN A 427 -18.67 17.86 22.87
CA GLN A 427 -18.95 18.88 23.88
C GLN A 427 -20.15 19.75 23.49
N ILE A 428 -20.84 20.29 24.50
CA ILE A 428 -21.83 21.36 24.34
C ILE A 428 -21.11 22.69 24.58
N VAL A 429 -21.20 23.60 23.62
CA VAL A 429 -20.40 24.84 23.59
C VAL A 429 -21.25 26.06 23.26
N HIS A 430 -20.79 27.24 23.66
CA HIS A 430 -21.38 28.48 23.17
C HIS A 430 -21.17 28.64 21.66
N ALA A 431 -22.24 29.04 20.97
CA ALA A 431 -22.26 29.19 19.53
C ALA A 431 -22.19 30.66 19.11
N MET A 432 -23.29 31.41 19.19
CA MET A 432 -23.36 32.81 18.78
C MET A 432 -24.41 33.57 19.58
N ARG A 433 -24.25 34.90 19.64
CA ARG A 433 -25.17 35.84 20.31
C ARG A 433 -26.20 36.44 19.36
N HIS A 434 -25.86 36.49 18.08
CA HIS A 434 -26.66 37.22 17.12
C HIS A 434 -27.93 36.47 16.72
N PRO A 435 -29.02 37.20 16.48
CA PRO A 435 -30.27 36.65 15.94
C PRO A 435 -30.07 35.88 14.64
N ILE A 436 -30.64 34.67 14.55
CA ILE A 436 -30.54 33.81 13.37
C ILE A 436 -31.87 33.81 12.63
N THR A 437 -31.83 33.97 11.31
CA THR A 437 -33.02 33.83 10.46
C THR A 437 -33.07 32.43 9.88
N VAL A 438 -34.18 31.73 10.11
CA VAL A 438 -34.39 30.34 9.67
C VAL A 438 -35.73 30.19 8.97
N THR A 439 -35.79 29.25 8.02
CA THR A 439 -37.02 28.92 7.29
C THR A 439 -37.56 27.59 7.80
N ALA A 440 -38.83 27.58 8.22
CA ALA A 440 -39.54 26.39 8.67
C ALA A 440 -40.56 25.95 7.59
N PRO A 441 -40.36 24.79 6.93
CA PRO A 441 -41.21 24.34 5.82
C PRO A 441 -42.69 24.13 6.19
N GLU A 442 -42.96 23.74 7.44
CA GLU A 442 -44.31 23.48 7.94
C GLU A 442 -45.00 24.71 8.56
N GLY A 443 -44.30 25.85 8.62
CA GLY A 443 -44.84 27.10 9.14
C GLY A 443 -44.90 27.21 10.68
N ASN A 444 -44.48 26.18 11.41
CA ASN A 444 -44.36 26.23 12.87
C ASN A 444 -42.99 26.81 13.30
N PRO A 445 -42.92 27.56 14.42
CA PRO A 445 -41.64 28.05 14.94
C PRO A 445 -40.68 26.88 15.25
N PRO A 446 -39.44 26.90 14.72
CA PRO A 446 -38.51 25.82 14.94
C PRO A 446 -38.07 25.76 16.40
N GLN A 447 -38.02 24.54 16.95
CA GLN A 447 -37.56 24.29 18.32
C GLN A 447 -36.05 24.30 18.44
N VAL A 448 -35.34 24.14 17.33
CA VAL A 448 -33.88 24.17 17.26
C VAL A 448 -33.46 24.79 15.94
N VAL A 449 -32.28 25.37 15.90
CA VAL A 449 -31.64 25.83 14.66
C VAL A 449 -30.65 24.77 14.21
N VAL A 450 -30.73 24.33 12.96
CA VAL A 450 -29.79 23.36 12.39
C VAL A 450 -28.81 24.10 11.49
N ALA A 451 -27.51 23.97 11.77
CA ALA A 451 -26.46 24.41 10.87
C ALA A 451 -25.92 23.20 10.11
N ALA A 452 -25.91 23.28 8.78
CA ALA A 452 -25.41 22.21 7.92
C ALA A 452 -23.91 21.97 8.14
N ALA A 453 -23.47 20.73 7.88
CA ALA A 453 -22.05 20.42 7.82
C ALA A 453 -21.37 21.28 6.74
N GLY A 454 -20.08 21.56 6.92
CA GLY A 454 -19.34 22.46 6.05
C GLY A 454 -17.84 22.38 6.28
N THR A 455 -17.15 23.44 5.87
CA THR A 455 -15.69 23.55 5.98
C THR A 455 -15.31 24.96 6.42
N LEU A 456 -14.28 25.06 7.24
CA LEU A 456 -13.67 26.29 7.73
C LEU A 456 -12.23 26.35 7.22
N ASN A 457 -11.83 27.44 6.58
CA ASN A 457 -10.42 27.68 6.29
C ASN A 457 -9.77 28.40 7.48
N VAL A 458 -8.69 27.85 8.02
CA VAL A 458 -7.84 28.51 9.03
C VAL A 458 -6.41 28.48 8.55
N GLY A 459 -5.87 29.63 8.16
CA GLY A 459 -4.48 29.71 7.69
C GLY A 459 -4.17 28.76 6.53
N GLY A 460 -5.12 28.51 5.64
CA GLY A 460 -4.98 27.56 4.52
C GLY A 460 -5.43 26.13 4.83
N ALA A 461 -5.60 25.75 6.09
CA ALA A 461 -6.12 24.43 6.46
C ALA A 461 -7.65 24.40 6.30
N GLU A 462 -8.17 23.54 5.42
CA GLU A 462 -9.61 23.31 5.21
C GLU A 462 -10.17 22.31 6.23
N VAL A 463 -10.68 22.81 7.34
CA VAL A 463 -11.14 22.03 8.49
C VAL A 463 -12.62 21.66 8.35
N PRO A 464 -12.99 20.37 8.42
CA PRO A 464 -14.40 19.96 8.36
C PRO A 464 -15.15 20.40 9.63
N THR A 465 -16.36 20.93 9.45
CA THR A 465 -17.28 21.25 10.55
C THR A 465 -18.51 20.33 10.48
N PRO A 466 -18.86 19.62 11.56
CA PRO A 466 -20.00 18.71 11.54
C PRO A 466 -21.32 19.48 11.42
N GLN A 467 -22.39 18.78 11.05
CA GLN A 467 -23.74 19.33 11.22
C GLN A 467 -24.00 19.52 12.70
N THR A 468 -24.49 20.69 13.08
CA THR A 468 -24.77 21.03 14.48
C THR A 468 -26.21 21.46 14.67
N VAL A 469 -26.66 21.33 15.91
CA VAL A 469 -27.94 21.85 16.36
C VAL A 469 -27.67 22.91 17.42
N MET A 470 -28.44 23.98 17.37
CA MET A 470 -28.32 25.14 18.26
C MET A 470 -29.65 25.43 18.93
N ARG A 471 -29.62 25.71 20.24
CA ARG A 471 -30.79 26.11 21.02
C ARG A 471 -30.38 26.93 22.23
N HIS A 472 -31.27 27.81 22.68
CA HIS A 472 -31.23 28.34 24.02
C HIS A 472 -32.59 28.05 24.69
N PRO A 473 -32.66 27.55 25.94
CA PRO A 473 -33.92 27.23 26.62
C PRO A 473 -34.94 28.37 26.61
N ALA A 474 -34.45 29.60 26.75
CA ALA A 474 -35.25 30.83 26.77
C ALA A 474 -35.25 31.60 25.43
N MET A 475 -34.88 30.95 24.31
CA MET A 475 -34.90 31.63 23.00
C MET A 475 -36.33 32.03 22.60
N THR A 476 -36.45 33.13 21.87
CA THR A 476 -37.71 33.57 21.26
C THR A 476 -37.67 33.37 19.75
N ALA A 477 -38.83 33.10 19.16
CA ALA A 477 -39.01 32.92 17.72
C ALA A 477 -40.06 33.93 17.22
N THR A 478 -39.62 34.90 16.44
CA THR A 478 -40.50 35.93 15.85
C THR A 478 -40.70 35.64 14.37
N GLU A 479 -41.95 35.45 13.94
CA GLU A 479 -42.29 35.32 12.50
C GLU A 479 -41.95 36.62 11.76
N THR A 480 -41.18 36.52 10.68
CA THR A 480 -40.70 37.68 9.89
C THR A 480 -41.24 37.70 8.46
N GLY A 481 -41.77 36.58 7.96
CA GLY A 481 -42.35 36.52 6.62
C GLY A 481 -42.72 35.11 6.16
N VAL A 482 -43.24 35.02 4.93
CA VAL A 482 -43.51 33.77 4.22
C VAL A 482 -42.32 33.40 3.34
N ALA A 483 -42.06 32.10 3.16
CA ALA A 483 -40.95 31.57 2.36
C ALA A 483 -41.47 30.63 1.25
N PRO A 484 -42.21 31.17 0.24
CA PRO A 484 -42.95 30.35 -0.73
C PRO A 484 -42.07 29.38 -1.54
N ASP A 485 -40.79 29.72 -1.74
CA ASP A 485 -39.82 28.88 -2.45
C ASP A 485 -39.44 27.60 -1.68
N SER A 486 -39.73 27.54 -0.38
CA SER A 486 -39.48 26.38 0.51
C SER A 486 -40.73 25.55 0.81
N GLY A 487 -41.88 25.91 0.26
CA GLY A 487 -43.15 25.19 0.41
C GLY A 487 -44.36 26.11 0.60
N PRO A 488 -45.59 25.62 0.35
CA PRO A 488 -46.81 26.43 0.38
C PRO A 488 -47.15 27.00 1.77
N ASN A 489 -46.65 26.37 2.85
CA ASN A 489 -46.87 26.78 4.23
C ASN A 489 -45.59 27.29 4.91
N ALA A 490 -44.49 27.42 4.16
CA ALA A 490 -43.20 27.73 4.74
C ALA A 490 -43.14 29.18 5.23
N LYS A 491 -42.55 29.38 6.42
CA LYS A 491 -42.39 30.69 7.06
C LYS A 491 -40.96 30.93 7.50
N THR A 492 -40.60 32.19 7.58
CA THR A 492 -39.30 32.64 8.06
C THR A 492 -39.43 33.15 9.49
N PHE A 493 -38.56 32.67 10.39
CA PHE A 493 -38.50 33.06 11.79
C PHE A 493 -37.14 33.67 12.10
N ARG A 494 -37.16 34.70 12.94
CA ARG A 494 -35.98 35.26 13.58
C ARG A 494 -35.89 34.70 14.99
N MET A 495 -34.83 33.96 15.26
CA MET A 495 -34.55 33.25 16.50
C MET A 495 -33.55 34.07 17.32
N GLU A 496 -33.87 34.40 18.56
CA GLU A 496 -33.04 35.26 19.41
C GLU A 496 -32.87 34.64 20.81
N PRO A 497 -31.63 34.49 21.32
CA PRO A 497 -31.42 34.18 22.74
C PRO A 497 -31.71 35.42 23.60
N PRO A 498 -31.87 35.28 24.93
CA PRO A 498 -31.99 36.42 25.83
C PRO A 498 -30.79 37.38 25.74
N ASP A 499 -31.02 38.65 26.08
CA ASP A 499 -29.98 39.69 26.03
C ASP A 499 -28.76 39.29 26.86
N GLY A 500 -27.59 39.24 26.20
CA GLY A 500 -26.32 38.87 26.83
C GLY A 500 -26.04 37.36 26.87
N GLU A 501 -26.98 36.52 26.44
CA GLU A 501 -26.84 35.06 26.40
C GLU A 501 -26.50 34.56 24.99
N GLN A 502 -26.08 33.29 24.88
CA GLN A 502 -25.63 32.65 23.65
C GLN A 502 -26.47 31.43 23.33
N PHE A 503 -26.65 31.14 22.04
CA PHE A 503 -27.07 29.81 21.63
C PHE A 503 -26.04 28.76 22.07
N LEU A 504 -26.52 27.60 22.48
CA LEU A 504 -25.69 26.43 22.78
C LEU A 504 -25.72 25.49 21.59
N ALA A 505 -24.56 25.04 21.14
CA ALA A 505 -24.39 24.12 20.03
C ALA A 505 -23.92 22.73 20.48
N TRP A 506 -24.41 21.70 19.81
CA TRP A 506 -23.91 20.33 19.93
C TRP A 506 -24.05 19.58 18.60
N VAL A 507 -23.41 18.42 18.50
CA VAL A 507 -23.53 17.51 17.35
C VAL A 507 -24.50 16.38 17.70
N PRO A 508 -25.65 16.26 17.01
CA PRO A 508 -26.55 15.15 17.19
C PRO A 508 -25.85 13.81 16.95
N GLY A 509 -26.03 12.85 17.86
CA GLY A 509 -25.42 11.52 17.78
C GLY A 509 -24.05 11.40 18.45
N LEU A 510 -23.37 12.52 18.76
CA LEU A 510 -22.23 12.54 19.69
C LEU A 510 -22.67 12.88 21.11
N VAL A 511 -23.70 13.71 21.24
CA VAL A 511 -24.32 14.08 22.52
C VAL A 511 -25.83 13.89 22.42
N GLU A 512 -26.41 13.20 23.41
CA GLU A 512 -27.87 13.10 23.56
C GLU A 512 -28.38 14.26 24.41
N VAL A 513 -29.25 15.09 23.84
CA VAL A 513 -29.93 16.20 24.52
C VAL A 513 -31.42 15.92 24.45
N SER A 514 -32.02 15.59 25.59
CA SER A 514 -33.43 15.21 25.71
C SER A 514 -34.32 16.37 26.14
N GLY A 515 -33.75 17.34 26.87
CA GLY A 515 -34.46 18.50 27.40
C GLY A 515 -33.56 19.71 27.64
N ASP A 516 -34.16 20.80 28.11
CA ASP A 516 -33.43 22.04 28.40
C ASP A 516 -32.46 21.89 29.59
N GLU A 517 -32.68 20.91 30.47
CA GLU A 517 -31.79 20.54 31.58
C GLU A 517 -30.43 19.99 31.13
N ASP A 518 -30.36 19.43 29.92
CA ASP A 518 -29.12 18.89 29.34
C ASP A 518 -28.30 19.98 28.64
N LEU A 519 -28.88 21.16 28.41
CA LEU A 519 -28.25 22.29 27.72
C LEU A 519 -27.38 23.11 28.68
N VAL A 520 -26.27 22.49 29.10
CA VAL A 520 -25.23 23.14 29.92
C VAL A 520 -23.91 23.09 29.14
N VAL A 521 -23.18 24.21 29.11
CA VAL A 521 -21.84 24.23 28.52
C VAL A 521 -20.94 23.25 29.25
N THR A 522 -20.45 22.24 28.54
CA THR A 522 -19.58 21.22 29.12
C THR A 522 -18.11 21.64 29.07
N ARG A 523 -17.76 22.56 28.16
CA ARG A 523 -16.40 23.08 28.01
C ARG A 523 -16.38 24.48 27.40
N SER A 524 -15.64 25.40 28.01
CA SER A 524 -15.33 26.73 27.47
C SER A 524 -14.26 26.65 26.37
N TRP A 525 -14.12 27.72 25.59
CA TRP A 525 -13.11 27.81 24.53
C TRP A 525 -11.70 27.85 25.09
N ASP A 526 -11.51 28.52 26.23
CA ASP A 526 -10.25 28.73 26.95
C ASP A 526 -9.11 29.20 26.04
N LEU A 527 -9.41 30.12 25.12
CA LEU A 527 -8.46 30.61 24.13
C LEU A 527 -7.57 31.73 24.67
N ILE A 528 -6.28 31.64 24.35
CA ILE A 528 -5.28 32.62 24.77
C ILE A 528 -5.65 34.03 24.28
N GLY A 529 -6.02 34.91 25.22
CA GLY A 529 -6.32 36.32 24.96
C GLY A 529 -7.73 36.62 24.48
N ILE A 530 -8.62 35.64 24.47
CA ILE A 530 -10.00 35.78 24.04
C ILE A 530 -10.91 35.50 25.23
N ASP A 531 -11.76 36.45 25.57
CA ASP A 531 -12.79 36.29 26.59
C ASP A 531 -14.11 35.87 25.94
N GLU A 532 -14.52 34.62 26.19
CA GLU A 532 -15.74 34.02 25.64
C GLU A 532 -17.02 34.79 26.03
N GLU A 533 -17.03 35.46 27.18
CA GLU A 533 -18.17 36.23 27.66
C GLU A 533 -18.31 37.61 26.98
N SER A 534 -17.25 38.13 26.36
CA SER A 534 -17.28 39.44 25.69
C SER A 534 -16.98 39.37 24.20
N PHE A 535 -16.56 38.21 23.67
CA PHE A 535 -16.25 38.04 22.27
C PHE A 535 -17.50 38.15 21.39
N SER A 536 -17.51 39.19 20.56
CA SER A 536 -18.54 39.40 19.53
C SER A 536 -18.21 38.52 18.32
N SER A 537 -18.88 37.38 18.22
CA SER A 537 -18.78 36.46 17.06
C SER A 537 -19.77 36.79 15.97
#